data_AF-A0A959XDN7-F1
#
_entry.id   AF-A0A959XDN7-F1
#
_cell.length_a   1.000
_cell.length_b   1.000
_cell.length_c   1.000
_cell.angle_alpha   90.00
_cell.angle_beta   90.00
_cell.angle_gamma   90.00
#
_symmetry.space_group_name_H-M   'P 1'
#
loop_
_entity.id
_entity.type
_entity.pdbx_description
1 polymer ?
#
loop_
_entity_poly.entity_id
_entity_poly.type
_entity_poly.pdbx_seq_one_letter_code
_entity_poly.pdbx_strand_id
1 'polypeptide(L)'
;VVPMEKLNLHLTGDFHAVTAANNLLAAMVDNHLHQGNALDIAPHSITWRRVLDVNDRALRKVVVGLGSAIDGVPRETSFDITAASEVMAILALSQ
;
A
#
# COMPACT_ATOMS: atom_id res chain seq x y z
N VAL A 1 20.42 -20.60 7.14
CA VAL A 1 20.56 -20.46 5.67
C VAL A 1 21.60 -19.38 5.42
N VAL A 2 22.50 -19.54 4.44
CA VAL A 2 23.53 -18.54 4.09
C VAL A 2 23.36 -18.12 2.62
N PRO A 3 23.70 -16.89 2.24
CA PRO A 3 24.29 -15.80 3.04
C PRO A 3 23.26 -14.91 3.76
N MET A 4 23.47 -14.64 5.06
CA MET A 4 22.53 -13.91 5.92
C MET A 4 22.37 -12.43 5.57
N GLU A 5 23.42 -11.77 5.09
CA GLU A 5 23.35 -10.34 4.71
C GLU A 5 22.39 -10.11 3.56
N LYS A 6 22.43 -10.99 2.55
CA LYS A 6 21.49 -10.94 1.43
C LYS A 6 20.07 -11.22 1.89
N LEU A 7 19.89 -12.19 2.79
CA LEU A 7 18.58 -12.56 3.35
C LEU A 7 17.94 -11.44 4.16
N ASN A 8 18.72 -10.70 4.95
CA ASN A 8 18.23 -9.64 5.84
C ASN A 8 18.02 -8.29 5.13
N LEU A 9 18.53 -8.14 3.91
CA LEU A 9 18.38 -6.92 3.12
C LEU A 9 17.34 -7.14 2.02
N HIS A 10 17.75 -7.12 0.76
CA HIS A 10 16.82 -7.16 -0.36
C HIS A 10 16.52 -8.57 -0.87
N LEU A 11 17.28 -9.57 -0.44
CA LEU A 11 17.25 -10.93 -0.97
C LEU A 11 17.23 -10.96 -2.51
N THR A 12 16.08 -11.28 -3.10
CA THR A 12 15.79 -11.35 -4.53
C THR A 12 14.88 -10.22 -5.01
N GLY A 13 14.39 -9.37 -4.10
CA GLY A 13 13.50 -8.25 -4.38
C GLY A 13 12.01 -8.57 -4.22
N ASP A 14 11.64 -9.74 -3.71
CA ASP A 14 10.23 -10.17 -3.61
C ASP A 14 9.38 -9.20 -2.76
N PHE A 15 9.93 -8.70 -1.64
CA PHE A 15 9.27 -7.68 -0.82
C PHE A 15 9.07 -6.36 -1.57
N HIS A 16 10.02 -5.97 -2.44
CA HIS A 16 9.87 -4.78 -3.28
C HIS A 16 8.73 -4.98 -4.29
N ALA A 17 8.65 -6.16 -4.90
CA ALA A 17 7.57 -6.49 -5.84
C ALA A 17 6.18 -6.48 -5.15
N VAL A 18 6.07 -7.07 -3.96
CA VAL A 18 4.83 -7.03 -3.15
C VAL A 18 4.48 -5.60 -2.77
N THR A 19 5.45 -4.81 -2.32
CA THR A 19 5.25 -3.39 -1.96
C THR A 19 4.72 -2.60 -3.16
N ALA A 20 5.33 -2.78 -4.33
CA ALA A 20 4.93 -2.10 -5.57
C ALA A 20 3.50 -2.49 -5.99
N ALA A 21 3.17 -3.78 -5.98
CA ALA A 21 1.84 -4.27 -6.34
C ALA A 21 0.75 -3.75 -5.38
N ASN A 22 0.98 -3.82 -4.07
CA ASN A 22 0.01 -3.33 -3.08
C ASN A 22 -0.24 -1.83 -3.23
N ASN A 23 0.83 -1.05 -3.40
CA ASN A 23 0.72 0.40 -3.51
C ASN A 23 0.18 0.86 -4.87
N LEU A 24 0.37 0.08 -5.93
CA LEU A 24 -0.30 0.32 -7.22
C LEU A 24 -1.82 0.23 -7.06
N LEU A 25 -2.34 -0.80 -6.38
CA LEU A 25 -3.78 -0.90 -6.13
C LEU A 25 -4.28 0.29 -5.29
N ALA A 26 -3.56 0.69 -4.24
CA ALA A 26 -3.91 1.87 -3.46
C ALA A 26 -3.96 3.14 -4.32
N ALA A 27 -3.00 3.32 -5.23
CA ALA A 27 -2.97 4.45 -6.16
C ALA A 27 -4.12 4.39 -7.18
N MET A 28 -4.47 3.19 -7.68
CA MET A 28 -5.61 3.01 -8.58
C MET A 28 -6.93 3.34 -7.92
N VAL A 29 -7.12 2.96 -6.65
CA VAL A 29 -8.31 3.32 -5.86
C VAL A 29 -8.43 4.84 -5.73
N ASP A 30 -7.35 5.52 -5.31
CA ASP A 30 -7.38 6.98 -5.15
C ASP A 30 -7.55 7.71 -6.50
N ASN A 31 -6.96 7.18 -7.59
CA ASN A 31 -7.20 7.69 -8.94
C ASN A 31 -8.66 7.51 -9.37
N HIS A 32 -9.28 6.36 -9.06
CA HIS A 32 -10.69 6.13 -9.36
C HIS A 32 -11.60 7.14 -8.64
N LEU A 33 -11.31 7.45 -7.37
CA LEU A 33 -12.00 8.51 -6.63
C LEU A 33 -11.85 9.86 -7.33
N HIS A 34 -10.63 10.19 -7.78
CA HIS A 34 -10.33 11.47 -8.43
C HIS A 34 -10.99 11.62 -9.81
N GLN A 35 -11.08 10.54 -10.60
CA GLN A 35 -11.61 10.54 -11.97
C GLN A 35 -13.15 10.46 -12.04
N GLY A 36 -13.85 10.77 -10.95
CA GLY A 36 -15.31 10.84 -10.91
C GLY A 36 -16.01 9.69 -10.20
N ASN A 37 -15.25 8.78 -9.56
CA ASN A 37 -15.77 7.76 -8.64
C ASN A 37 -17.01 7.00 -9.15
N ALA A 38 -16.97 6.48 -10.38
CA ALA A 38 -18.12 5.81 -11.01
C ALA A 38 -18.62 4.55 -10.27
N LEU A 39 -17.87 4.06 -9.29
CA LEU A 39 -18.23 2.91 -8.44
C LEU A 39 -18.86 3.35 -7.10
N ASP A 40 -19.03 4.66 -6.89
CA ASP A 40 -19.58 5.26 -5.67
C ASP A 40 -18.88 4.76 -4.39
N ILE A 41 -17.54 4.67 -4.44
CA ILE A 41 -16.74 4.25 -3.30
C ILE A 41 -16.80 5.34 -2.24
N ALA A 42 -17.27 4.99 -1.05
CA ALA A 42 -17.21 5.88 0.10
C ALA A 42 -15.76 5.97 0.62
N PRO A 43 -15.10 7.16 0.61
CA PRO A 43 -13.67 7.25 0.96
C PRO A 43 -13.32 6.78 2.38
N HIS A 44 -14.27 6.91 3.31
CA HIS A 44 -14.11 6.51 4.71
C HIS A 44 -14.28 5.00 4.94
N SER A 45 -14.83 4.25 3.97
CA SER A 45 -15.00 2.80 4.05
C SER A 45 -13.89 2.01 3.34
N ILE A 46 -12.89 2.69 2.78
CA ILE A 46 -11.77 2.04 2.09
C ILE A 46 -10.90 1.33 3.12
N THR A 47 -10.92 0.00 3.08
CA THR A 47 -10.11 -0.85 3.96
C THR A 47 -8.70 -1.08 3.42
N TRP A 48 -8.48 -0.88 2.12
CA TRP A 48 -7.17 -1.08 1.49
C TRP A 48 -6.17 -0.02 1.93
N ARG A 49 -5.07 -0.49 2.55
CA ARG A 49 -3.99 0.35 3.10
C ARG A 49 -2.76 0.31 2.22
N ARG A 50 -1.90 1.32 2.36
CA ARG A 50 -0.58 1.33 1.73
C ARG A 50 0.39 0.49 2.55
N VAL A 51 1.53 0.12 1.98
CA VAL A 51 2.57 -0.63 2.70
C VAL A 51 3.97 -0.09 2.45
N LEU A 52 4.85 -0.28 3.43
CA LEU A 52 6.26 0.05 3.36
C LEU A 52 7.06 -0.92 4.22
N ASP A 53 8.15 -1.48 3.70
CA ASP A 53 9.03 -2.37 4.45
C ASP A 53 10.06 -1.59 5.29
N VAL A 54 9.55 -0.69 6.14
CA VAL A 54 10.34 0.15 7.06
C VAL A 54 9.58 0.26 8.37
N ASN A 55 10.32 0.23 9.48
CA ASN A 55 9.75 0.46 10.81
C ASN A 55 9.44 1.96 11.03
N ASP A 56 8.41 2.46 10.36
CA ASP A 56 7.97 3.85 10.48
C ASP A 56 6.61 3.96 11.20
N ARG A 57 6.67 4.34 12.49
CA ARG A 57 5.47 4.53 13.31
C ARG A 57 4.60 5.72 12.88
N ALA A 58 5.19 6.71 12.20
CA ALA A 58 4.50 7.95 11.85
C ALA A 58 3.40 7.72 10.81
N LEU A 59 3.52 6.67 10.00
CA LEU A 59 2.59 6.34 8.94
C LEU A 59 1.37 5.49 9.40
N ARG A 60 1.26 5.19 10.70
CA ARG A 60 0.14 4.39 11.24
C ARG A 60 -1.23 5.06 11.07
N LYS A 61 -1.28 6.39 11.02
CA LYS A 61 -2.49 7.18 10.75
C LYS A 61 -2.10 8.43 9.99
N VAL A 62 -2.60 8.57 8.78
CA VAL A 62 -2.27 9.70 7.90
C VAL A 62 -3.52 10.17 7.17
N VAL A 63 -3.49 11.42 6.73
CA VAL A 63 -4.47 11.97 5.78
C VAL A 63 -3.75 12.16 4.45
N VAL A 64 -4.32 11.63 3.37
CA VAL A 64 -3.79 11.72 2.00
C VAL A 64 -4.73 12.53 1.12
N GLY A 65 -4.28 12.89 -0.10
CA GLY A 65 -5.10 13.65 -1.05
C GLY A 65 -5.38 15.09 -0.60
N LEU A 66 -4.51 15.64 0.25
CA LEU A 66 -4.58 17.04 0.68
C LEU A 66 -4.04 17.96 -0.42
N GLY A 67 -4.53 19.20 -0.44
CA GLY A 67 -4.11 20.21 -1.41
C GLY A 67 -5.30 20.83 -2.12
N SER A 68 -5.11 21.08 -3.41
CA SER A 68 -6.13 21.59 -4.32
C SER A 68 -6.97 20.46 -4.92
N ALA A 69 -7.99 20.82 -5.70
CA ALA A 69 -8.88 19.83 -6.34
C ALA A 69 -8.15 18.88 -7.31
N ILE A 70 -6.97 19.25 -7.80
CA ILE A 70 -6.15 18.39 -8.69
C ILE A 70 -5.28 17.39 -7.92
N ASP A 71 -5.12 17.54 -6.60
CA ASP A 71 -4.22 16.72 -5.78
C ASP A 71 -4.91 15.45 -5.23
N GLY A 72 -6.23 15.32 -5.44
CA GLY A 72 -7.01 14.13 -5.12
C GLY A 72 -8.16 14.41 -4.14
N VAL A 73 -8.67 13.34 -3.53
CA VAL A 73 -9.76 13.39 -2.56
C VAL A 73 -9.20 13.19 -1.15
N PRO A 74 -9.35 14.16 -0.23
CA PRO A 74 -8.90 14.00 1.15
C PRO A 74 -9.53 12.79 1.83
N ARG A 75 -8.71 11.90 2.40
CA ARG A 75 -9.20 10.80 3.24
C ARG A 75 -8.16 10.32 4.24
N GLU A 76 -8.64 9.71 5.32
CA GLU A 76 -7.78 9.00 6.28
C GLU A 76 -7.34 7.65 5.72
N THR A 77 -6.11 7.24 6.03
CA THR A 77 -5.56 5.93 5.71
C THR A 77 -4.39 5.60 6.65
N SER A 78 -3.80 4.42 6.47
CA SER A 78 -2.62 3.97 7.20
C SER A 78 -1.63 3.24 6.28
N PHE A 79 -0.42 3.04 6.77
CA PHE A 79 0.56 2.12 6.21
C PHE A 79 0.81 0.94 7.15
N ASP A 80 0.95 -0.25 6.58
CA ASP A 80 1.47 -1.44 7.27
C ASP A 80 2.87 -1.80 6.79
N ILE A 81 3.54 -2.66 7.55
CA ILE A 81 4.75 -3.32 7.06
C ILE A 81 4.40 -4.25 5.89
N THR A 82 5.22 -4.30 4.84
CA THR A 82 4.93 -5.07 3.62
C THR A 82 4.57 -6.54 3.88
N ALA A 83 5.19 -7.17 4.88
CA ALA A 83 4.87 -8.54 5.27
C ALA A 83 3.41 -8.76 5.70
N ALA A 84 2.71 -7.70 6.15
CA ALA A 84 1.31 -7.76 6.56
C ALA A 84 0.32 -7.52 5.40
N SER A 85 0.80 -7.29 4.17
CA SER A 85 -0.06 -7.10 2.99
C SER A 85 -0.83 -8.39 2.66
N GLU A 86 -2.10 -8.26 2.28
CA GLU A 86 -2.86 -9.38 1.69
C GLU A 86 -2.20 -9.90 0.41
N VAL A 87 -1.47 -9.06 -0.34
CA VAL A 87 -0.69 -9.48 -1.51
C VAL A 87 0.42 -10.47 -1.10
N MET A 88 1.06 -10.27 0.06
CA MET A 88 2.04 -11.23 0.59
C MET A 88 1.37 -12.57 0.94
N ALA A 89 0.18 -12.52 1.56
CA ALA A 89 -0.58 -13.73 1.88
C ALA A 89 -0.98 -14.50 0.62
N ILE A 90 -1.47 -13.80 -0.42
CA ILE A 90 -1.82 -14.40 -1.71
C ILE A 90 -0.58 -15.02 -2.37
N LEU A 91 0.57 -14.31 -2.39
CA LEU A 91 1.81 -14.83 -2.94
C LEU A 91 2.25 -16.13 -2.23
N ALA A 92 2.10 -16.19 -0.91
CA ALA A 92 2.46 -17.37 -0.11
C ALA A 92 1.51 -18.57 -0.30
N LEU A 93 0.29 -18.35 -0.80
CA LEU A 93 -0.75 -19.38 -0.95
C LEU A 93 -1.04 -19.76 -2.42
N SER A 94 -0.45 -19.05 -3.38
CA SER A 94 -0.64 -19.31 -4.82
C SER A 94 0.13 -20.58 -5.26
N GLN A 95 -0.42 -21.31 -6.23
CA GLN A 95 0.20 -22.52 -6.83
C GLN A 95 0.66 -22.25 -8.26
#